data_AF-A0A9E5LRN5-F1
#
_entry.id   AF-A0A9E5LRN5-F1
#
_cell.length_a   1.000
_cell.length_b   1.000
_cell.length_c   1.000
_cell.angle_alpha   90.00
_cell.angle_beta   90.00
_cell.angle_gamma   90.00
#
_symmetry.space_group_name_H-M   'P 1'
#
loop_
_entity.id
_entity.type
_entity.pdbx_description
1 polymer ?
#
loop_
_entity_poly.entity_id
_entity_poly.type
_entity_poly.pdbx_seq_one_letter_code
_entity_poly.pdbx_strand_id
1 'polypeptide(L)'
;MSGTSLDGIDAVLAEIDAAGKARLIQSHSVGFDTNLKSELAELQFATNAELHREHLVANALAKSYAELCRELLRIQNIQPSSICAIGVHGQTLRHQPASDHLKSYTHQSLNPALLAELTGIDVIANFRTR
;
A
#
# COMPACT_ATOMS: atom_id res chain seq x y z
N MET A 1 1.85 -3.85 2.64
CA MET A 1 0.61 -3.84 3.45
C MET A 1 0.73 -2.77 4.52
N SER A 2 -0.36 -2.16 4.97
CA SER A 2 -0.39 -1.37 6.21
C SER A 2 -1.69 -1.65 6.97
N GLY A 3 -1.57 -2.13 8.20
CA GLY A 3 -2.71 -2.50 9.02
C GLY A 3 -3.54 -1.28 9.47
N THR A 4 -4.70 -1.54 10.06
CA THR A 4 -5.54 -0.47 10.65
C THR A 4 -4.92 0.16 11.90
N SER A 5 -3.87 -0.44 12.47
CA SER A 5 -3.14 0.12 13.61
C SER A 5 -2.31 1.36 13.27
N LEU A 6 -2.12 1.67 11.98
CA LEU A 6 -1.30 2.80 11.51
C LEU A 6 0.12 2.79 12.10
N ASP A 7 0.67 1.60 12.32
CA ASP A 7 2.02 1.46 12.87
C ASP A 7 3.10 1.68 11.81
N GLY A 8 2.78 1.41 10.54
CA GLY A 8 3.71 1.56 9.44
C GLY A 8 3.33 0.73 8.23
N ILE A 9 4.32 0.47 7.39
CA ILE A 9 4.22 -0.35 6.19
C ILE A 9 5.07 -1.60 6.31
N ASP A 10 4.49 -2.71 5.89
CA ASP A 10 5.14 -4.02 5.76
C ASP A 10 5.32 -4.37 4.28
N ALA A 11 6.50 -4.88 3.93
CA ALA A 11 6.80 -5.42 2.61
C ALA A 11 7.36 -6.82 2.72
N VAL A 12 6.98 -7.65 1.76
CA VAL A 12 7.48 -9.01 1.59
C VAL A 12 7.92 -9.16 0.14
N LEU A 13 9.12 -9.68 -0.05
CA LEU A 13 9.52 -10.29 -1.31
C LEU A 13 9.27 -11.77 -1.20
N ALA A 14 8.45 -12.27 -2.11
CA ALA A 14 8.12 -13.68 -2.22
C ALA A 14 8.30 -14.15 -3.66
N GLU A 15 8.68 -15.41 -3.78
CA GLU A 15 8.58 -16.16 -5.02
C GLU A 15 7.26 -16.93 -5.01
N ILE A 16 6.54 -16.92 -6.12
CA ILE A 16 5.32 -17.70 -6.29
C ILE A 16 5.55 -18.59 -7.50
N ASP A 17 5.53 -19.91 -7.29
CA ASP A 17 5.74 -20.87 -8.37
C ASP A 17 4.49 -21.02 -9.26
N ALA A 18 4.63 -21.79 -10.36
CA ALA A 18 3.54 -22.02 -11.31
C ALA A 18 2.33 -22.76 -10.70
N ALA A 19 2.49 -23.43 -9.55
CA ALA A 19 1.41 -24.06 -8.80
C ALA A 19 0.76 -23.09 -7.79
N GLY A 20 1.21 -21.83 -7.72
CA GLY A 20 0.73 -20.81 -6.80
C GLY A 20 1.30 -20.91 -5.39
N LYS A 21 2.33 -21.75 -5.17
CA LYS A 21 2.96 -21.87 -3.85
C LYS A 21 3.90 -20.69 -3.61
N ALA A 22 3.62 -19.94 -2.55
CA ALA A 22 4.45 -18.81 -2.14
C ALA A 22 5.61 -19.24 -1.22
N ARG A 23 6.79 -18.69 -1.46
CA ARG A 23 7.98 -18.81 -0.63
C ARG A 23 8.48 -17.43 -0.25
N LEU A 24 8.56 -17.15 1.06
CA LEU A 24 9.15 -15.92 1.59
C LEU A 24 10.65 -15.89 1.30
N ILE A 25 11.12 -14.79 0.69
CA ILE A 25 12.55 -14.52 0.48
C ILE A 25 13.03 -13.54 1.56
N GLN A 26 12.31 -12.43 1.72
CA GLN A 26 12.67 -11.38 2.67
C GLN A 26 11.43 -10.62 3.11
N SER A 27 11.44 -10.14 4.35
CA SER A 27 10.43 -9.21 4.87
C SER A 27 11.11 -7.97 5.45
N HIS A 28 10.43 -6.84 5.39
CA HIS A 28 10.87 -5.61 6.02
C HIS A 28 9.67 -4.75 6.40
N SER A 29 9.80 -4.00 7.51
CA SER A 29 8.75 -3.14 8.03
C SER A 29 9.35 -1.81 8.46
N VAL A 30 8.66 -0.72 8.15
CA VAL A 30 9.07 0.64 8.49
C VAL A 30 7.88 1.39 9.06
N GLY A 31 8.10 2.09 10.17
CA GLY A 31 7.08 2.91 10.81
C GLY A 31 6.68 4.11 9.96
N PHE A 32 5.44 4.56 10.05
CA PHE A 32 5.05 5.82 9.42
C PHE A 32 5.77 7.00 10.06
N ASP A 33 6.08 8.02 9.25
CA ASP A 33 6.44 9.32 9.81
C ASP A 33 5.25 9.90 10.59
N THR A 34 5.55 10.72 11.60
CA THR A 34 4.55 11.26 12.52
C THR A 34 3.44 12.04 11.79
N ASN A 35 3.78 12.77 10.72
CA ASN A 35 2.81 13.58 9.99
C ASN A 35 1.89 12.70 9.17
N LEU A 36 2.43 11.74 8.41
CA LEU A 36 1.63 10.79 7.64
C LEU A 36 0.71 9.98 8.55
N LYS A 37 1.20 9.53 9.71
CA LYS A 37 0.38 8.82 10.70
C LYS A 37 -0.78 9.70 11.20
N SER A 38 -0.51 10.97 11.50
CA SER A 38 -1.53 11.92 11.97
C SER A 38 -2.60 12.17 10.90
N GLU A 39 -2.18 12.44 9.66
CA GLU A 39 -3.08 12.67 8.53
C GLU A 39 -3.96 11.44 8.26
N LEU A 40 -3.38 10.24 8.27
CA LEU A 40 -4.12 8.98 8.12
C LEU A 40 -5.14 8.75 9.24
N ALA A 41 -4.77 9.08 10.48
CA ALA A 41 -5.67 8.95 11.63
C ALA A 41 -6.87 9.90 11.51
N GLU A 42 -6.63 11.17 11.14
CA GLU A 42 -7.71 12.14 10.95
C GLU A 42 -8.63 11.78 9.79
N LEU A 43 -8.07 11.31 8.68
CA LEU A 43 -8.83 10.89 7.50
C LEU A 43 -9.70 9.66 7.74
N GLN A 44 -9.61 8.97 8.89
CA GLN A 44 -10.56 7.93 9.28
C GLN A 44 -11.95 8.48 9.64
N PHE A 45 -12.08 9.79 9.84
CA PHE A 45 -13.33 10.48 10.12
C PHE A 45 -13.64 11.54 9.07
N ALA A 46 -14.86 12.07 9.08
CA ALA A 46 -15.20 13.20 8.23
C ALA A 46 -14.36 14.42 8.65
N THR A 47 -13.71 15.08 7.69
CA THR A 47 -12.81 16.20 7.94
C THR A 47 -12.88 17.24 6.84
N ASN A 48 -12.32 18.42 7.09
CA ASN A 48 -12.27 19.49 6.08
C ASN A 48 -11.32 19.13 4.94
N ALA A 49 -11.72 19.45 3.71
CA ALA A 49 -10.93 19.24 2.49
C ALA A 49 -10.44 17.78 2.32
N GLU A 50 -11.25 16.80 2.73
CA GLU A 50 -10.87 15.39 2.79
C GLU A 50 -10.28 14.84 1.48
N LEU A 51 -10.84 15.20 0.32
CA LEU A 51 -10.34 14.72 -0.98
C LEU A 51 -8.93 15.23 -1.28
N HIS A 52 -8.64 16.51 -1.01
CA HIS A 52 -7.32 17.07 -1.24
C HIS A 52 -6.29 16.41 -0.33
N ARG A 53 -6.61 16.29 0.96
CA ARG A 53 -5.74 15.65 1.96
C ARG A 53 -5.50 14.18 1.64
N GLU A 54 -6.54 13.46 1.22
CA GLU A 54 -6.45 12.05 0.82
C GLU A 54 -5.48 11.88 -0.35
N HIS A 55 -5.54 12.73 -1.39
CA HIS A 55 -4.61 12.66 -2.50
C HIS A 55 -3.15 12.92 -2.09
N LEU A 56 -2.90 13.87 -1.16
CA LEU A 56 -1.55 14.12 -0.64
C LEU A 56 -1.02 12.92 0.15
N VAL A 57 -1.87 12.33 0.99
CA VAL A 57 -1.55 11.13 1.77
C VAL A 57 -1.32 9.92 0.87
N ALA A 58 -2.13 9.74 -0.17
CA ALA A 58 -1.98 8.69 -1.17
C ALA A 58 -0.61 8.76 -1.88
N ASN A 59 -0.13 9.98 -2.16
CA ASN A 59 1.20 10.21 -2.73
C ASN A 59 2.32 9.92 -1.72
N ALA A 60 2.17 10.37 -0.47
CA ALA A 60 3.13 10.10 0.59
C ALA A 60 3.27 8.58 0.84
N LEU A 61 2.15 7.86 0.91
CA LEU A 61 2.12 6.39 1.01
C LEU A 61 2.84 5.72 -0.15
N ALA A 62 2.59 6.15 -1.39
CA ALA A 62 3.26 5.61 -2.56
C ALA A 62 4.78 5.80 -2.47
N LYS A 63 5.24 6.97 -2.01
CA LYS A 63 6.66 7.24 -1.78
C LYS A 63 7.24 6.32 -0.71
N SER A 64 6.60 6.16 0.45
CA SER A 64 7.07 5.29 1.52
C SER A 64 7.13 3.82 1.07
N TYR A 65 6.13 3.33 0.33
CA TYR A 65 6.18 1.99 -0.25
C TYR A 65 7.32 1.83 -1.26
N ALA A 66 7.56 2.83 -2.12
CA ALA A 66 8.64 2.80 -3.08
C ALA A 66 10.02 2.73 -2.40
N GLU A 67 10.22 3.51 -1.33
CA GLU A 67 11.44 3.48 -0.52
C GLU A 67 11.65 2.11 0.13
N LEU A 68 10.61 1.55 0.77
CA LEU A 68 10.67 0.22 1.37
C LEU A 68 10.95 -0.89 0.35
N CYS A 69 10.33 -0.83 -0.84
CA CYS A 69 10.63 -1.75 -1.94
C CYS A 69 12.10 -1.66 -2.36
N ARG A 70 12.63 -0.45 -2.57
CA ARG A 70 14.04 -0.26 -2.95
C ARG A 70 14.99 -0.79 -1.88
N GLU A 71 14.71 -0.58 -0.61
CA GLU A 71 15.51 -1.11 0.49
C GLU A 71 15.53 -2.64 0.48
N LEU A 72 14.37 -3.27 0.32
CA LEU A 72 14.24 -4.72 0.28
C LEU A 72 15.02 -5.30 -0.92
N LEU A 73 14.86 -4.72 -2.11
CA LEU A 73 15.61 -5.12 -3.30
C LEU A 73 17.11 -4.92 -3.14
N ARG A 74 17.53 -3.82 -2.51
CA ARG A 74 18.95 -3.54 -2.23
C ARG A 74 19.54 -4.57 -1.27
N ILE A 75 18.82 -4.95 -0.20
CA ILE A 75 19.26 -5.98 0.76
C ILE A 75 19.48 -7.33 0.06
N GLN A 76 18.62 -7.67 -0.91
CA GLN A 76 18.70 -8.92 -1.67
C GLN A 76 19.56 -8.82 -2.93
N ASN A 77 20.10 -7.64 -3.24
CA ASN A 77 20.83 -7.35 -4.49
C ASN A 77 20.05 -7.74 -5.76
N ILE A 78 18.75 -7.45 -5.78
CA ILE A 78 17.84 -7.74 -6.89
C ILE A 78 17.54 -6.46 -7.66
N GLN A 79 17.51 -6.54 -8.99
CA GLN A 79 17.10 -5.42 -9.83
C GLN A 79 15.57 -5.33 -9.90
N PRO A 80 14.97 -4.13 -9.96
CA PRO A 80 13.53 -3.97 -10.11
C PRO A 80 12.94 -4.73 -11.30
N SER A 81 13.68 -4.82 -12.41
CA SER A 81 13.28 -5.57 -13.62
C SER A 81 13.11 -7.07 -13.41
N SER A 82 13.62 -7.63 -12.30
CA SER A 82 13.43 -9.04 -11.94
C SER A 82 12.16 -9.27 -11.12
N ILE A 83 11.42 -8.22 -10.77
CA ILE A 83 10.16 -8.29 -10.03
C ILE A 83 9.00 -8.30 -11.01
N CYS A 84 8.17 -9.34 -10.93
CA CYS A 84 7.00 -9.47 -11.80
C CYS A 84 5.95 -8.38 -11.53
N ALA A 85 5.62 -8.12 -10.26
CA ALA A 85 4.68 -7.08 -9.86
C ALA A 85 4.80 -6.77 -8.36
N ILE A 86 4.27 -5.61 -7.96
CA ILE A 86 4.00 -5.24 -6.58
C ILE A 86 2.50 -5.43 -6.32
N GLY A 87 2.17 -6.33 -5.39
CA GLY A 87 0.83 -6.40 -4.81
C GLY A 87 0.72 -5.49 -3.61
N VAL A 88 -0.08 -4.43 -3.69
CA VAL A 88 -0.19 -3.41 -2.63
C VAL A 88 -1.64 -3.10 -2.25
N HIS A 89 -1.92 -3.25 -0.97
CA HIS A 89 -3.24 -2.98 -0.44
C HIS A 89 -3.55 -1.47 -0.30
N GLY A 90 -2.55 -0.66 0.04
CA GLY A 90 -2.74 0.73 0.50
C GLY A 90 -3.11 0.80 1.99
N GLN A 91 -3.66 1.92 2.43
CA GLN A 91 -4.19 2.10 3.80
C GLN A 91 -5.71 2.19 3.77
N THR A 92 -6.41 1.34 4.53
CA THR A 92 -7.87 1.47 4.64
C THR A 92 -8.22 2.75 5.40
N LEU A 93 -8.99 3.63 4.74
CA LEU A 93 -9.62 4.79 5.38
C LEU A 93 -11.09 4.52 5.71
N ARG A 94 -11.80 3.76 4.86
CA ARG A 94 -13.19 3.34 5.09
C ARG A 94 -13.38 1.88 4.73
N HIS A 95 -14.16 1.18 5.56
CA HIS A 95 -14.64 -0.15 5.26
C HIS A 95 -16.09 -0.26 5.75
N GLN A 96 -17.03 -0.17 4.82
CA GLN A 96 -18.46 -0.16 5.07
C GLN A 96 -19.12 -1.34 4.34
N PRO A 97 -18.95 -2.58 4.82
CA PRO A 97 -19.75 -3.69 4.35
C PRO A 97 -21.19 -3.51 4.86
N ALA A 98 -22.15 -3.45 3.95
CA ALA A 98 -23.57 -3.33 4.28
C ALA A 98 -24.33 -4.57 3.76
N SER A 99 -25.49 -4.85 4.36
CA SER A 99 -26.40 -5.88 3.84
C SER A 99 -26.98 -5.52 2.47
N ASP A 100 -27.09 -4.21 2.19
CA ASP A 100 -27.42 -3.66 0.88
C ASP A 100 -26.13 -3.45 0.07
N HIS A 101 -25.97 -4.21 -1.00
CA HIS A 101 -24.78 -4.14 -1.86
C HIS A 101 -24.61 -2.75 -2.51
N LEU A 102 -25.69 -2.01 -2.78
CA LEU A 102 -25.59 -0.65 -3.35
C LEU A 102 -25.04 0.38 -2.36
N LYS A 103 -25.03 0.07 -1.06
CA LYS A 103 -24.49 0.92 0.01
C LYS A 103 -23.17 0.40 0.56
N SER A 104 -22.68 -0.72 0.03
CA SER A 104 -21.41 -1.31 0.45
C SER A 104 -20.24 -0.68 -0.28
N TYR A 105 -19.23 -0.25 0.46
CA TYR A 105 -18.01 0.27 -0.14
C TYR A 105 -16.81 0.11 0.77
N THR A 106 -15.63 0.29 0.19
CA THR A 106 -14.37 0.34 0.92
C THR A 106 -13.43 1.28 0.19
N HIS A 107 -12.61 2.01 0.94
CA HIS A 107 -11.63 2.94 0.38
C HIS A 107 -10.26 2.64 0.99
N GLN A 108 -9.31 2.28 0.14
CA GLN A 108 -7.91 2.16 0.48
C GLN A 108 -7.15 3.30 -0.18
N SER A 109 -6.55 4.19 0.61
CA SER A 109 -5.74 5.28 0.10
C SER A 109 -4.38 4.77 -0.38
N LEU A 110 -4.06 5.08 -1.63
CA LEU A 110 -2.77 4.88 -2.29
C LEU A 110 -2.82 5.53 -3.68
N ASN A 111 -1.71 6.12 -4.14
CA ASN A 111 -1.52 6.42 -5.55
C ASN A 111 -0.72 5.29 -6.23
N PRO A 112 -1.37 4.29 -6.85
CA PRO A 112 -0.68 3.13 -7.44
C PRO A 112 0.12 3.51 -8.68
N ALA A 113 -0.34 4.48 -9.47
CA ALA A 113 0.39 4.97 -10.64
C ALA A 113 1.73 5.60 -10.24
N LEU A 114 1.72 6.45 -9.22
CA LEU A 114 2.96 7.02 -8.69
C LEU A 114 3.90 5.94 -8.13
N LEU A 115 3.38 4.93 -7.45
CA LEU A 115 4.21 3.82 -6.97
C LEU A 115 4.87 3.07 -8.14
N ALA A 116 4.13 2.82 -9.22
CA ALA A 116 4.67 2.19 -10.42
C ALA A 116 5.80 3.04 -11.03
N GLU A 117 5.57 4.34 -11.21
CA GLU A 117 6.57 5.28 -11.74
C GLU A 117 7.84 5.34 -10.87
N LEU A 118 7.67 5.37 -9.55
CA LEU A 118 8.81 5.44 -8.62
C LEU A 118 9.62 4.13 -8.60
N THR A 119 8.97 2.99 -8.78
CA THR A 119 9.64 1.68 -8.65
C THR A 119 10.10 1.10 -9.99
N GLY A 120 9.50 1.53 -11.10
CA GLY A 120 9.67 0.89 -12.41
C GLY A 120 9.12 -0.54 -12.45
N ILE A 121 8.16 -0.88 -11.58
CA ILE A 121 7.55 -2.20 -11.45
C ILE A 121 6.02 -2.07 -11.58
N ASP A 122 5.39 -3.01 -12.26
CA ASP A 122 3.94 -3.06 -12.37
C ASP A 122 3.28 -3.16 -10.98
N VAL A 123 2.22 -2.37 -10.76
CA VAL A 123 1.52 -2.30 -9.48
C VAL A 123 0.10 -2.84 -9.62
N ILE A 124 -0.22 -3.85 -8.81
CA ILE A 124 -1.56 -4.40 -8.65
C ILE A 124 -2.09 -3.92 -7.32
N ALA A 125 -3.20 -3.18 -7.34
CA ALA A 125 -3.80 -2.58 -6.16
C ALA A 125 -5.32 -2.78 -6.13
N ASN A 126 -5.99 -2.13 -5.16
CA ASN A 126 -7.45 -2.10 -5.06
C ASN A 126 -8.09 -3.51 -4.99
N PHE A 127 -7.57 -4.35 -4.09
CA PHE A 127 -7.99 -5.74 -3.99
C PHE A 127 -9.41 -5.95 -3.42
N ARG A 128 -9.91 -5.01 -2.61
CA ARG A 128 -11.14 -5.22 -1.83
C ARG A 128 -12.45 -4.82 -2.52
N THR A 129 -12.40 -4.11 -3.64
CA THR A 129 -13.59 -3.52 -4.28
C THR A 129 -14.32 -4.46 -5.24
N ARG A 130 -13.90 -5.72 -5.34
CA ARG A 130 -14.38 -6.74 -6.28
C ARG A 130 -15.16 -7.84 -5.57
#